data_AF-A0A2S2QGA2-F1
#
_entry.id   AF-A0A2S2QGA2-F1
#
_cell.length_a   1.000
_cell.length_b   1.000
_cell.length_c   1.000
_cell.angle_alpha   90.00
_cell.angle_beta   90.00
_cell.angle_gamma   90.00
#
_symmetry.space_group_name_H-M   'P 1'
#
loop_
_entity.id
_entity.type
_entity.pdbx_description
1 polymer ?
#
loop_
_entity_poly.entity_id
_entity_poly.type
_entity_poly.pdbx_seq_one_letter_code
_entity_poly.pdbx_strand_id
1 'polypeptide(L)'
;MHLFSQFTPSTTDINRTSSIYNIFNIAHYTNKLLKQSEIEEILSKIWIPDINYNFPIKISVVGKQQKVLKLKFQYKWLINFPWLAYSEVNNGMYCKYCVAFTKNEAGVNNRKLGAFVLKKYDDWKHAMENFKNHSNLEYHKKSLLDADNFLNMLKNPIWAIDKIIDNEKNKQILQNRKNIIPIIEAVILCGSQNLALRGHRYSGKIESNDSKVINEGNFIEILRYRAQGDIKMKTYLESSGKMKYTSNRSQNNMIDACNKILLD
;
A
#
# COMPACT_ATOMS: atom_id res chain seq x y z
N MET A 1 -58.41 22.40 38.21
CA MET A 1 -58.39 23.23 37.00
C MET A 1 -57.32 24.28 37.20
N HIS A 2 -56.28 24.26 36.37
CA HIS A 2 -55.19 25.23 36.17
C HIS A 2 -54.56 25.98 37.34
N LEU A 3 -53.29 25.67 37.62
CA LEU A 3 -52.25 26.68 37.81
C LEU A 3 -50.98 26.22 37.06
N PHE A 4 -50.72 26.88 35.92
CA PHE A 4 -49.46 26.83 35.19
C PHE A 4 -48.40 27.60 36.00
N SER A 5 -47.29 26.96 36.36
CA SER A 5 -46.09 27.66 36.80
C SER A 5 -45.06 27.69 35.68
N GLN A 6 -44.48 28.88 35.52
CA GLN A 6 -43.53 29.27 34.48
C GLN A 6 -42.19 28.58 34.73
N PHE A 7 -41.68 27.86 33.73
CA PHE A 7 -40.27 27.50 33.65
C PHE A 7 -39.66 28.25 32.47
N THR A 8 -38.83 29.23 32.78
CA THR A 8 -37.92 29.88 31.86
C THR A 8 -36.83 28.88 31.42
N PRO A 9 -36.49 28.77 30.13
CA PRO A 9 -35.42 27.91 29.69
C PRO A 9 -34.07 28.59 29.94
N SER A 10 -33.31 28.12 30.92
CA SER A 10 -31.88 28.44 31.01
C SER A 10 -31.15 27.58 30.00
N THR A 11 -30.59 28.23 28.98
CA THR A 11 -29.67 27.70 27.96
C THR A 11 -28.72 26.65 28.52
N THR A 12 -28.91 25.41 28.07
CA THR A 12 -27.87 24.38 28.07
C THR A 12 -26.83 24.70 26.99
N ASP A 13 -25.64 24.14 27.22
CA ASP A 13 -24.58 23.88 26.25
C ASP A 13 -23.73 25.11 25.89
N ILE A 14 -22.43 25.14 26.16
CA ILE A 14 -21.44 24.14 25.75
C ILE A 14 -20.28 24.16 26.77
N ASN A 15 -20.21 23.17 27.66
CA ASN A 15 -18.97 22.90 28.39
C ASN A 15 -18.11 21.96 27.55
N ARG A 16 -17.11 22.54 26.86
CA ARG A 16 -15.94 21.81 26.36
C ARG A 16 -15.27 21.10 27.55
N THR A 17 -15.49 19.80 27.70
CA THR A 17 -14.60 18.96 28.52
C THR A 17 -13.26 18.86 27.80
N SER A 18 -12.34 19.78 28.09
CA SER A 18 -10.94 19.62 27.76
C SER A 18 -10.44 18.37 28.50
N SER A 19 -10.07 17.33 27.75
CA SER A 19 -9.63 16.05 28.30
C SER A 19 -8.44 16.26 29.25
N ILE A 20 -8.60 15.90 30.52
CA ILE A 20 -7.53 15.87 31.54
C ILE A 20 -6.42 14.86 31.17
N TYR A 21 -6.67 14.00 30.18
CA TYR A 21 -5.80 12.91 29.78
C TYR A 21 -4.98 13.25 28.53
N ASN A 22 -3.84 12.57 28.40
CA ASN A 22 -2.92 12.78 27.30
C ASN A 22 -3.60 12.54 25.93
N ILE A 23 -3.46 13.48 25.00
CA ILE A 23 -4.06 13.42 23.66
C ILE A 23 -3.59 12.20 22.84
N PHE A 24 -2.41 11.67 23.12
CA PHE A 24 -1.85 10.47 22.49
C PHE A 24 -2.05 9.20 23.33
N ASN A 25 -3.09 9.16 24.17
CA ASN A 25 -3.46 7.95 24.88
C ASN A 25 -4.02 6.89 23.90
N ILE A 26 -3.50 5.66 23.98
CA ILE A 26 -3.88 4.56 23.08
C ILE A 26 -5.38 4.28 23.06
N ALA A 27 -6.11 4.53 24.15
CA ALA A 27 -7.55 4.31 24.23
C ALA A 27 -8.34 5.15 23.20
N HIS A 28 -7.86 6.34 22.83
CA HIS A 28 -8.50 7.19 21.83
C HIS A 28 -8.49 6.60 20.42
N TYR A 29 -7.68 5.57 20.19
CA TYR A 29 -7.53 4.89 18.90
C TYR A 29 -8.28 3.55 18.84
N THR A 30 -8.88 3.12 19.94
CA THR A 30 -9.59 1.83 20.00
C THR A 30 -11.02 1.92 19.50
N ASN A 31 -11.56 0.81 19.01
CA ASN A 31 -12.97 0.66 18.58
C ASN A 31 -13.41 1.63 17.46
N LYS A 32 -12.49 2.09 16.62
CA LYS A 32 -12.81 2.86 15.41
C LYS A 32 -11.96 2.43 14.23
N LEU A 33 -12.40 2.80 13.03
CA LEU A 33 -11.57 2.69 11.84
C LEU A 33 -10.52 3.80 11.85
N LEU A 34 -9.25 3.43 11.76
CA LEU A 34 -8.14 4.36 11.83
C LEU A 34 -7.76 4.90 10.45
N LYS A 35 -7.50 6.21 10.39
CA LYS A 35 -6.87 6.86 9.24
C LYS A 35 -5.37 6.61 9.25
N GLN A 36 -4.74 6.79 8.09
CA GLN A 36 -3.29 6.64 7.94
C GLN A 36 -2.48 7.53 8.91
N SER A 37 -2.91 8.77 9.12
CA SER A 37 -2.27 9.70 10.07
C SER A 37 -2.38 9.20 11.52
N GLU A 38 -3.50 8.59 11.91
CA GLU A 38 -3.70 8.05 13.25
C GLU A 38 -2.84 6.79 13.47
N ILE A 39 -2.68 5.95 12.44
CA ILE A 39 -1.75 4.82 12.48
C ILE A 39 -0.32 5.32 12.73
N GLU A 40 0.10 6.37 12.03
CA GLU A 40 1.42 6.97 12.23
C GLU A 40 1.60 7.52 13.66
N GLU A 41 0.58 8.21 14.20
CA GLU A 41 0.57 8.67 15.59
C GLU A 41 0.68 7.52 16.59
N ILE A 42 -0.04 6.41 16.38
CA ILE A 42 0.02 5.22 17.25
C ILE A 42 1.45 4.66 17.28
N LEU A 43 2.14 4.66 16.15
CA LEU A 43 3.48 4.09 16.04
C LEU A 43 4.58 4.99 16.60
N SER A 44 4.39 6.32 16.57
CA SER A 44 5.46 7.29 16.83
C SER A 44 5.23 8.22 18.04
N LYS A 45 3.99 8.47 18.43
CA LYS A 45 3.62 9.53 19.40
C LYS A 45 2.87 9.05 20.63
N ILE A 46 2.52 7.76 20.71
CA ILE A 46 1.79 7.21 21.86
C ILE A 46 2.46 7.60 23.17
N TRP A 47 1.65 8.10 24.08
CA TRP A 47 2.10 8.47 25.41
C TRP A 47 2.64 7.25 26.18
N ILE A 48 3.77 7.47 26.84
CA ILE A 48 4.42 6.50 27.72
C ILE A 48 4.46 7.14 29.11
N PRO A 49 3.97 6.46 30.16
CA PRO A 49 4.09 6.94 31.53
C PRO A 49 5.55 7.19 31.93
N ASP A 50 5.81 8.12 32.85
CA ASP A 50 7.14 8.27 33.45
C ASP A 50 7.54 7.02 34.25
N ILE A 51 8.84 6.77 34.42
CA ILE A 51 9.34 5.66 35.25
C ILE A 51 8.84 5.71 36.70
N ASN A 52 8.58 6.92 37.22
CA ASN A 52 8.04 7.17 38.56
C ASN A 52 6.51 7.29 38.58
N TYR A 53 5.82 6.98 37.48
CA TYR A 53 4.37 7.07 37.40
C TYR A 53 3.71 6.15 38.45
N ASN A 54 2.76 6.72 39.19
CA ASN A 54 2.05 5.99 40.24
C ASN A 54 0.87 5.20 39.66
N PHE A 55 1.13 3.95 39.26
CA PHE A 55 0.10 3.08 38.69
C PHE A 55 -0.98 2.72 39.74
N PRO A 56 -2.28 2.79 39.35
CA PRO A 56 -3.37 2.42 40.25
C PRO A 56 -3.27 0.97 40.73
N ILE A 57 -3.57 0.77 42.02
CA ILE A 57 -3.60 -0.55 42.64
C ILE A 57 -4.96 -1.20 42.35
N LYS A 58 -4.91 -2.42 41.81
CA LYS A 58 -6.06 -3.31 41.64
C LYS A 58 -6.07 -4.31 42.79
N ILE A 59 -7.20 -4.37 43.50
CA ILE A 59 -7.42 -5.33 44.58
C ILE A 59 -8.13 -6.55 43.99
N SER A 60 -7.56 -7.74 44.20
CA SER A 60 -8.14 -9.01 43.77
C SER A 60 -8.23 -9.96 44.96
N VAL A 61 -9.37 -10.63 45.14
CA VAL A 61 -9.55 -11.66 46.17
C VAL A 61 -9.35 -13.03 45.52
N VAL A 62 -8.50 -13.88 46.11
CA VAL A 62 -8.13 -15.18 45.51
C VAL A 62 -8.30 -16.32 46.51
N GLY A 63 -8.89 -17.41 46.01
CA GLY A 63 -9.04 -18.68 46.71
C GLY A 63 -10.17 -18.71 47.74
N LYS A 64 -10.48 -19.91 48.24
CA LYS A 64 -11.55 -20.13 49.24
C LYS A 64 -11.26 -19.41 50.57
N GLN A 65 -9.98 -19.16 50.87
CA GLN A 65 -9.51 -18.45 52.06
C GLN A 65 -9.54 -16.91 51.92
N GLN A 66 -10.09 -16.38 50.82
CA GLN A 66 -10.26 -14.94 50.57
C GLN A 66 -8.99 -14.09 50.76
N LYS A 67 -7.84 -14.60 50.27
CA LYS A 67 -6.59 -13.84 50.34
C LYS A 67 -6.68 -12.60 49.45
N VAL A 68 -6.46 -11.43 50.03
CA VAL A 68 -6.47 -10.14 49.33
C VAL A 68 -5.09 -9.89 48.70
N LEU A 69 -5.05 -9.74 47.38
CA LEU A 69 -3.87 -9.35 46.62
C LEU A 69 -4.02 -7.91 46.15
N LYS A 70 -2.99 -7.10 46.38
CA LYS A 70 -2.86 -5.73 45.86
C LYS A 70 -1.84 -5.74 44.74
N LEU A 71 -2.31 -5.68 43.50
CA LEU A 71 -1.45 -5.75 42.31
C LEU A 71 -1.51 -4.43 41.55
N LYS A 72 -0.40 -4.01 40.96
CA LYS A 72 -0.32 -2.85 40.09
C LYS A 72 0.50 -3.16 38.84
N PHE A 73 0.24 -2.41 37.78
CA PHE A 73 1.07 -2.44 36.59
C PHE A 73 2.54 -2.12 36.94
N GLN A 74 3.47 -2.79 36.26
CA GLN A 74 4.91 -2.59 36.46
C GLN A 74 5.52 -1.89 35.25
N TYR A 75 6.18 -0.75 35.46
CA TYR A 75 6.83 0.01 34.38
C TYR A 75 7.78 -0.85 33.53
N LYS A 76 8.50 -1.80 34.17
CA LYS A 76 9.41 -2.74 33.51
C LYS A 76 8.75 -3.56 32.39
N TRP A 77 7.42 -3.73 32.42
CA TRP A 77 6.70 -4.40 31.33
C TRP A 77 6.76 -3.61 30.02
N LEU A 78 6.75 -2.27 30.05
CA LEU A 78 6.91 -1.44 28.85
C LEU A 78 8.29 -1.61 28.21
N ILE A 79 9.32 -1.83 29.04
CA ILE A 79 10.68 -2.09 28.58
C ILE A 79 10.78 -3.48 27.95
N ASN A 80 10.26 -4.51 28.63
CA ASN A 80 10.37 -5.89 28.19
C ASN A 80 9.47 -6.22 26.98
N PHE A 81 8.37 -5.49 26.81
CA PHE A 81 7.40 -5.69 25.75
C PHE A 81 7.09 -4.34 25.07
N PRO A 82 7.94 -3.88 24.14
CA PRO A 82 7.82 -2.55 23.51
C PRO A 82 6.53 -2.32 22.70
N TRP A 83 5.78 -3.38 22.43
CA TRP A 83 4.46 -3.34 21.81
C TRP A 83 3.35 -2.92 22.79
N LEU A 84 3.62 -2.92 24.09
CA LEU A 84 2.66 -2.49 25.12
C LEU A 84 2.49 -0.97 25.13
N ALA A 85 1.23 -0.55 25.21
CA ALA A 85 0.84 0.82 25.47
C ALA A 85 -0.13 0.85 26.66
N TYR A 86 0.22 1.60 27.70
CA TYR A 86 -0.66 1.79 28.85
C TYR A 86 -1.63 2.94 28.60
N SER A 87 -2.89 2.77 29.00
CA SER A 87 -3.90 3.81 28.99
C SER A 87 -4.25 4.21 30.41
N GLU A 88 -3.96 5.46 30.79
CA GLU A 88 -4.41 6.04 32.06
C GLU A 88 -5.94 6.14 32.14
N VAL A 89 -6.60 6.52 31.04
CA VAL A 89 -8.07 6.63 30.93
C VAL A 89 -8.73 5.30 31.29
N ASN A 90 -8.22 4.22 30.72
CA ASN A 90 -8.81 2.90 30.90
C ASN A 90 -8.21 2.13 32.07
N ASN A 91 -7.11 2.61 32.68
CA ASN A 91 -6.29 1.88 33.64
C ASN A 91 -6.02 0.43 33.18
N GLY A 92 -5.46 0.31 31.99
CA GLY A 92 -5.23 -0.98 31.35
C GLY A 92 -4.33 -0.85 30.14
N MET A 93 -3.91 -1.97 29.58
CA MET A 93 -2.95 -1.99 28.49
C MET A 93 -3.55 -2.48 27.17
N TYR A 94 -2.89 -2.06 26.11
CA TYR A 94 -3.18 -2.40 24.73
C TYR A 94 -1.88 -2.78 24.01
N CYS A 95 -2.01 -3.48 22.89
CA CYS A 95 -0.92 -3.66 21.95
C CYS A 95 -1.04 -2.61 20.84
N LYS A 96 -0.09 -1.68 20.78
CA LYS A 96 -0.16 -0.55 19.82
C LYS A 96 -0.21 -1.01 18.36
N TYR A 97 0.56 -2.05 18.02
CA TYR A 97 0.58 -2.62 16.66
C TYR A 97 -0.75 -3.29 16.31
N CYS A 98 -1.29 -4.10 17.22
CA CYS A 98 -2.57 -4.76 16.98
C CYS A 98 -3.71 -3.74 16.89
N VAL A 99 -3.74 -2.71 17.74
CA VAL A 99 -4.72 -1.62 17.64
C VAL A 99 -4.62 -0.91 16.29
N ALA A 100 -3.41 -0.69 15.78
CA ALA A 100 -3.20 -0.01 14.50
C ALA A 100 -3.61 -0.84 13.27
N PHE A 101 -3.33 -2.15 13.26
CA PHE A 101 -3.37 -2.95 12.03
C PHE A 101 -4.36 -4.13 12.03
N THR A 102 -4.91 -4.51 13.18
CA THR A 102 -5.98 -5.52 13.18
C THR A 102 -7.31 -4.88 12.82
N LYS A 103 -7.94 -5.37 11.76
CA LYS A 103 -9.38 -5.16 11.54
C LYS A 103 -10.13 -5.87 12.68
N ASN A 104 -11.35 -5.43 13.00
CA ASN A 104 -12.19 -5.97 14.08
C ASN A 104 -12.35 -7.52 14.08
N GLU A 105 -11.91 -8.18 13.01
CA GLU A 105 -11.82 -9.62 12.82
C GLU A 105 -10.41 -9.97 12.28
N ALA A 106 -9.69 -10.88 12.94
CA ALA A 106 -8.36 -11.33 12.50
C ALA A 106 -8.29 -12.87 12.39
N GLY A 107 -7.95 -13.35 11.18
CA GLY A 107 -7.56 -14.74 10.90
C GLY A 107 -8.63 -15.62 10.25
N VAL A 108 -8.17 -16.68 9.57
CA VAL A 108 -9.01 -17.80 9.11
C VAL A 108 -9.74 -18.36 10.34
N ASN A 109 -11.08 -18.42 10.28
CA ASN A 109 -12.02 -18.84 11.34
C ASN A 109 -12.50 -17.78 12.34
N ASN A 110 -12.44 -16.48 12.02
CA ASN A 110 -13.23 -15.46 12.73
C ASN A 110 -13.02 -15.45 14.26
N ARG A 111 -11.78 -15.68 14.73
CA ARG A 111 -11.47 -15.63 16.17
C ARG A 111 -11.66 -14.20 16.65
N LYS A 112 -12.58 -14.01 17.62
CA LYS A 112 -12.83 -12.71 18.25
C LYS A 112 -11.51 -12.14 18.77
N LEU A 113 -11.19 -10.90 18.40
CA LEU A 113 -10.05 -10.18 18.94
C LEU A 113 -10.14 -10.19 20.48
N GLY A 114 -9.06 -10.63 21.11
CA GLY A 114 -8.99 -10.79 22.56
C GLY A 114 -8.76 -9.47 23.30
N ALA A 115 -8.39 -9.59 24.58
CA ALA A 115 -7.78 -8.49 25.33
C ALA A 115 -6.56 -7.91 24.56
N PHE A 116 -6.12 -6.71 24.92
CA PHE A 116 -5.05 -5.92 24.28
C PHE A 116 -5.44 -5.15 23.01
N VAL A 117 -6.61 -5.41 22.40
CA VAL A 117 -7.01 -4.74 21.14
C VAL A 117 -8.33 -4.00 21.32
N LEU A 118 -9.45 -4.72 21.35
CA LEU A 118 -10.79 -4.14 21.54
C LEU A 118 -11.05 -3.80 23.02
N LYS A 119 -10.49 -4.63 23.90
CA LYS A 119 -10.62 -4.49 25.36
C LYS A 119 -9.26 -4.28 25.97
N LYS A 120 -9.20 -3.39 26.96
CA LYS A 120 -8.04 -3.25 27.83
C LYS A 120 -7.68 -4.60 28.45
N TYR A 121 -6.39 -4.86 28.61
CA TYR A 121 -5.91 -5.93 29.46
C TYR A 121 -5.53 -5.37 30.83
N ASP A 122 -6.00 -6.01 31.91
CA ASP A 122 -5.77 -5.57 33.28
C ASP A 122 -5.64 -6.71 34.31
N ASP A 123 -5.34 -7.93 33.84
CA ASP A 123 -5.02 -9.06 34.72
C ASP A 123 -3.51 -9.08 35.05
N TRP A 124 -3.17 -8.36 36.12
CA TRP A 124 -1.80 -8.24 36.60
C TRP A 124 -1.23 -9.55 37.16
N LYS A 125 -2.07 -10.51 37.54
CA LYS A 125 -1.64 -11.78 38.13
C LYS A 125 -0.97 -12.68 37.09
N HIS A 126 -1.52 -12.73 35.89
CA HIS A 126 -1.02 -13.57 34.79
C HIS A 126 -0.38 -12.74 33.66
N ALA A 127 -0.01 -11.49 33.96
CA ALA A 127 0.55 -10.52 33.02
C ALA A 127 1.68 -11.11 32.15
N MET A 128 2.74 -11.62 32.79
CA MET A 128 3.92 -12.11 32.06
C MET A 128 3.61 -13.28 31.11
N GLU A 129 2.77 -14.22 31.55
CA GLU A 129 2.35 -15.36 30.72
C GLU A 129 1.50 -14.87 29.54
N ASN A 130 0.52 -14.02 29.80
CA ASN A 130 -0.36 -13.50 28.77
C ASN A 130 0.36 -12.58 27.77
N PHE A 131 1.40 -11.85 28.17
CA PHE A 131 2.21 -11.07 27.23
C PHE A 131 3.00 -11.97 26.29
N LYS A 132 3.60 -13.05 26.82
CA LYS A 132 4.29 -14.05 25.99
C LYS A 132 3.32 -14.72 25.04
N ASN A 133 2.16 -15.14 25.54
CA ASN A 133 1.12 -15.77 24.73
C ASN A 133 0.63 -14.82 23.63
N HIS A 134 0.37 -13.55 23.95
CA HIS A 134 -0.05 -12.54 22.96
C HIS A 134 1.00 -12.33 21.87
N SER A 135 2.27 -12.22 22.25
CA SER A 135 3.38 -12.02 21.30
C SER A 135 3.50 -13.18 20.29
N ASN A 136 3.06 -14.38 20.68
CA ASN A 136 3.07 -15.58 19.84
C ASN A 136 1.84 -15.71 18.92
N LEU A 137 0.81 -14.87 19.07
CA LEU A 137 -0.39 -14.92 18.24
C LEU A 137 -0.08 -14.47 16.81
N GLU A 138 -0.64 -15.18 15.83
CA GLU A 138 -0.38 -14.91 14.40
C GLU A 138 -0.81 -13.49 13.98
N TYR A 139 -1.93 -12.99 14.50
CA TYR A 139 -2.36 -11.62 14.19
C TYR A 139 -1.42 -10.57 14.76
N HIS A 140 -0.74 -10.84 15.88
CA HIS A 140 0.25 -9.94 16.46
C HIS A 140 1.49 -9.87 15.56
N LYS A 141 2.02 -11.03 15.16
CA LYS A 141 3.16 -11.11 14.21
C LYS A 141 2.84 -10.43 12.88
N LYS A 142 1.63 -10.64 12.37
CA LYS A 142 1.17 -9.95 11.16
C LYS A 142 1.09 -8.43 11.36
N SER A 143 0.55 -7.97 12.48
CA SER A 143 0.47 -6.53 12.79
C SER A 143 1.85 -5.89 12.93
N LEU A 144 2.85 -6.62 13.43
CA LEU A 144 4.25 -6.18 13.45
C LEU A 144 4.81 -6.02 12.03
N LEU A 145 4.57 -7.00 11.15
CA LEU A 145 5.00 -6.93 9.75
C LEU A 145 4.32 -5.77 9.02
N ASP A 146 3.01 -5.59 9.22
CA ASP A 146 2.24 -4.50 8.63
C ASP A 146 2.76 -3.13 9.11
N ALA A 147 3.13 -3.02 10.40
CA ALA A 147 3.74 -1.81 10.95
C ALA A 147 5.11 -1.50 10.34
N ASP A 148 5.97 -2.51 10.17
CA ASP A 148 7.28 -2.33 9.54
C ASP A 148 7.14 -1.89 8.07
N ASN A 149 6.28 -2.56 7.32
CA ASN A 149 5.95 -2.18 5.94
C ASN A 149 5.42 -0.75 5.85
N PHE A 150 4.55 -0.36 6.77
CA PHE A 150 4.00 1.00 6.83
C PHE A 150 5.09 2.05 7.07
N LEU A 151 5.98 1.82 8.05
CA LEU A 151 7.10 2.73 8.33
C LEU A 151 8.09 2.79 7.17
N ASN A 152 8.34 1.66 6.49
CA ASN A 152 9.21 1.60 5.32
C ASN A 152 8.61 2.37 4.13
N MET A 153 7.29 2.29 3.93
CA MET A 153 6.57 3.07 2.92
C MET A 153 6.65 4.58 3.20
N LEU A 154 6.51 5.00 4.47
CA LEU A 154 6.66 6.41 4.85
C LEU A 154 8.08 6.93 4.58
N LYS A 155 9.11 6.12 4.84
CA LYS A 155 10.51 6.48 4.56
C LYS A 155 10.84 6.47 3.07
N ASN A 156 10.24 5.56 2.29
CA ASN A 156 10.51 5.37 0.88
C ASN A 156 9.23 5.40 0.04
N PRO A 157 8.68 6.60 -0.26
CA PRO A 157 7.39 6.77 -0.94
C PRO A 157 7.37 6.30 -2.40
N ILE A 158 8.45 5.69 -2.90
CA ILE A 158 8.61 5.10 -4.24
C ILE A 158 7.98 3.70 -4.30
N TRP A 159 7.78 3.02 -3.16
CA TRP A 159 7.25 1.66 -3.09
C TRP A 159 5.73 1.54 -2.98
N ALA A 160 5.00 2.65 -3.04
CA ALA A 160 3.56 2.62 -3.13
C ALA A 160 3.14 1.92 -4.44
N ILE A 161 2.22 0.96 -4.35
CA ILE A 161 1.88 0.02 -5.44
C ILE A 161 1.42 0.77 -6.71
N ASP A 162 0.64 1.84 -6.52
CA ASP A 162 0.21 2.78 -7.55
C ASP A 162 1.40 3.35 -8.34
N LYS A 163 2.43 3.83 -7.64
CA LYS A 163 3.63 4.40 -8.27
C LYS A 163 4.48 3.37 -8.98
N ILE A 164 4.56 2.14 -8.46
CA ILE A 164 5.28 1.04 -9.12
C ILE A 164 4.58 0.69 -10.44
N ILE A 165 3.26 0.55 -10.42
CA ILE A 165 2.46 0.25 -11.61
C ILE A 165 2.63 1.34 -12.67
N ASP A 166 2.57 2.61 -12.26
CA ASP A 166 2.74 3.73 -13.19
C ASP A 166 4.16 3.82 -13.75
N ASN A 167 5.18 3.53 -12.94
CA ASN A 167 6.55 3.45 -13.43
C ASN A 167 6.72 2.35 -14.49
N GLU A 168 6.16 1.17 -14.25
CA GLU A 168 6.28 0.05 -15.19
C GLU A 168 5.50 0.31 -16.50
N LYS A 169 4.31 0.91 -16.41
CA LYS A 169 3.57 1.40 -17.58
C LYS A 169 4.40 2.41 -18.38
N ASN A 170 5.04 3.38 -17.70
CA ASN A 170 5.87 4.39 -18.36
C ASN A 170 7.07 3.77 -19.07
N LYS A 171 7.75 2.78 -18.46
CA LYS A 171 8.82 2.03 -19.13
C LYS A 171 8.33 1.33 -20.39
N GLN A 172 7.16 0.68 -20.34
CA GLN A 172 6.56 0.03 -21.50
C GLN A 172 6.22 1.03 -22.61
N ILE A 173 5.64 2.19 -22.27
CA ILE A 173 5.35 3.27 -23.24
C ILE A 173 6.64 3.73 -23.91
N LEU A 174 7.69 4.00 -23.13
CA LEU A 174 8.98 4.44 -23.66
C LEU A 174 9.63 3.38 -24.55
N GLN A 175 9.55 2.11 -24.18
CA GLN A 175 10.06 1.01 -25.00
C GLN A 175 9.27 0.85 -26.30
N ASN A 176 7.94 0.94 -26.25
CA ASN A 176 7.09 0.89 -27.43
C ASN A 176 7.36 2.05 -28.38
N ARG A 177 7.57 3.27 -27.86
CA ARG A 177 7.98 4.42 -28.68
C ARG A 177 9.31 4.17 -29.39
N LYS A 178 10.32 3.66 -28.67
CA LYS A 178 11.63 3.30 -29.26
C LYS A 178 11.50 2.25 -30.37
N ASN A 179 10.59 1.29 -30.22
CA ASN A 179 10.37 0.26 -31.23
C ASN A 179 9.61 0.76 -32.47
N ILE A 180 8.71 1.75 -32.31
CA ILE A 180 7.89 2.30 -33.41
C ILE A 180 8.66 3.33 -34.26
N ILE A 181 9.54 4.13 -33.66
CA ILE A 181 10.36 5.14 -34.37
C ILE A 181 11.00 4.59 -35.66
N PRO A 182 11.77 3.48 -35.63
CA PRO A 182 12.43 2.97 -36.83
C PRO A 182 11.44 2.50 -37.91
N ILE A 183 10.21 2.16 -37.52
CA ILE A 183 9.14 1.76 -38.44
C ILE A 183 8.56 2.98 -39.16
N ILE A 184 8.28 4.05 -38.41
CA ILE A 184 7.83 5.32 -38.98
C ILE A 184 8.88 5.88 -39.93
N GLU A 185 10.16 5.86 -39.52
CA GLU A 185 11.26 6.35 -40.35
C GLU A 185 11.38 5.56 -41.67
N ALA A 186 11.13 4.26 -41.67
CA ALA A 186 11.09 3.46 -42.90
C ALA A 186 9.93 3.87 -43.84
N VAL A 187 8.74 4.17 -43.29
CA VAL A 187 7.59 4.69 -44.06
C VAL A 187 7.91 6.05 -44.66
N ILE A 188 8.46 6.97 -43.86
CA ILE A 188 8.86 8.31 -44.31
C ILE A 188 9.92 8.21 -45.40
N LEU A 189 10.93 7.35 -45.21
CA LEU A 189 11.98 7.14 -46.20
C LEU A 189 11.39 6.69 -47.53
N CYS A 190 10.53 5.66 -47.52
CA CYS A 190 9.85 5.21 -48.74
C CYS A 190 9.07 6.34 -49.42
N GLY A 191 8.27 7.11 -48.66
CA GLY A 191 7.52 8.25 -49.20
C GLY A 191 8.43 9.33 -49.80
N SER A 192 9.49 9.71 -49.08
CA SER A 192 10.43 10.76 -49.51
C SER A 192 11.21 10.42 -50.77
N GLN A 193 11.48 9.13 -50.99
CA GLN A 193 12.24 8.63 -52.14
C GLN A 193 11.33 8.15 -53.28
N ASN A 194 10.01 8.35 -53.17
CA ASN A 194 9.02 7.85 -54.10
C ASN A 194 9.11 6.32 -54.32
N LEU A 195 9.44 5.58 -53.25
CA LEU A 195 9.54 4.12 -53.25
C LEU A 195 8.21 3.51 -52.79
N ALA A 196 7.75 2.50 -53.53
CA ALA A 196 6.60 1.70 -53.11
C ALA A 196 6.91 0.95 -51.80
N LEU A 197 5.99 0.96 -50.83
CA LEU A 197 6.19 0.25 -49.56
C LEU A 197 6.10 -1.28 -49.72
N ARG A 198 5.22 -1.78 -50.60
CA ARG A 198 4.82 -3.20 -50.68
C ARG A 198 5.53 -3.95 -51.81
N GLY A 199 5.84 -5.23 -51.55
CA GLY A 199 6.20 -6.24 -52.55
C GLY A 199 5.05 -7.21 -52.82
N HIS A 200 5.32 -8.30 -53.56
CA HIS A 200 4.28 -9.17 -54.09
C HIS A 200 3.58 -10.07 -53.04
N ARG A 201 4.27 -10.42 -51.94
CA ARG A 201 3.73 -11.23 -50.82
C ARG A 201 4.43 -10.87 -49.50
N TYR A 202 3.67 -10.58 -48.44
CA TYR A 202 4.19 -10.38 -47.08
C TYR A 202 3.83 -11.60 -46.21
N SER A 203 4.83 -12.26 -45.61
CA SER A 203 4.65 -13.49 -44.82
C SER A 203 4.33 -13.24 -43.34
N GLY A 204 4.21 -11.97 -42.89
CA GLY A 204 3.90 -11.65 -41.49
C GLY A 204 5.07 -11.74 -40.52
N LYS A 205 6.17 -12.42 -40.89
CA LYS A 205 7.35 -12.62 -40.05
C LYS A 205 8.59 -12.01 -40.69
N ILE A 206 9.19 -11.06 -39.98
CA ILE A 206 10.44 -10.41 -40.36
C ILE A 206 11.55 -11.10 -39.56
N GLU A 207 12.39 -11.84 -40.25
CA GLU A 207 13.60 -12.47 -39.70
C GLU A 207 14.80 -11.76 -40.32
N SER A 208 15.90 -11.62 -39.58
CA SER A 208 17.10 -10.94 -40.10
C SER A 208 17.94 -11.79 -41.05
N ASN A 209 17.52 -13.01 -41.40
CA ASN A 209 18.30 -13.90 -42.26
C ASN A 209 18.12 -13.55 -43.74
N ASP A 210 19.24 -13.39 -44.44
CA ASP A 210 19.35 -13.01 -45.86
C ASP A 210 18.90 -14.10 -46.85
N SER A 211 18.38 -15.24 -46.39
CA SER A 211 18.09 -16.41 -47.24
C SER A 211 16.70 -16.40 -47.91
N LYS A 212 15.89 -15.35 -47.73
CA LYS A 212 14.58 -15.26 -48.40
C LYS A 212 14.75 -14.83 -49.85
N VAL A 213 14.46 -15.76 -50.77
CA VAL A 213 14.48 -15.58 -52.24
C VAL A 213 13.40 -14.59 -52.74
N ILE A 214 12.43 -14.23 -51.90
CA ILE A 214 11.24 -13.43 -52.28
C ILE A 214 11.34 -12.03 -51.68
N ASN A 215 11.34 -11.02 -52.55
CA ASN A 215 11.25 -9.60 -52.18
C ASN A 215 9.89 -9.30 -51.50
N GLU A 216 9.92 -8.97 -50.20
CA GLU A 216 8.72 -8.67 -49.40
C GLU A 216 8.34 -7.17 -49.44
N GLY A 217 9.06 -6.35 -50.20
CA GLY A 217 8.83 -4.91 -50.39
C GLY A 217 9.85 -4.02 -49.70
N ASN A 218 10.06 -2.81 -50.22
CA ASN A 218 11.09 -1.88 -49.75
C ASN A 218 10.99 -1.59 -48.25
N PHE A 219 9.76 -1.44 -47.72
CA PHE A 219 9.55 -1.21 -46.29
C PHE A 219 10.14 -2.33 -45.43
N ILE A 220 9.93 -3.59 -45.81
CA ILE A 220 10.43 -4.74 -45.04
C ILE A 220 11.96 -4.87 -45.16
N GLU A 221 12.50 -4.66 -46.36
CA GLU A 221 13.95 -4.75 -46.57
C GLU A 221 14.71 -3.65 -45.82
N ILE A 222 14.16 -2.43 -45.74
CA ILE A 222 14.73 -1.34 -44.93
C ILE A 222 14.77 -1.74 -43.44
N LEU A 223 13.70 -2.34 -42.92
CA LEU A 223 13.66 -2.78 -41.52
C LEU A 223 14.64 -3.92 -41.25
N ARG A 224 14.82 -4.87 -42.19
CA ARG A 224 15.83 -5.93 -42.06
C ARG A 224 17.24 -5.36 -42.07
N TYR A 225 17.54 -4.47 -43.02
CA TYR A 225 18.82 -3.79 -43.11
C TYR A 225 19.14 -3.05 -41.81
N ARG A 226 18.18 -2.31 -41.26
CA ARG A 226 18.35 -1.61 -39.98
C ARG A 226 18.59 -2.57 -38.81
N ALA A 227 17.90 -3.71 -38.79
CA ALA A 227 18.07 -4.73 -37.76
C ALA A 227 19.47 -5.39 -37.77
N GLN A 228 20.23 -5.30 -38.87
CA GLN A 228 21.62 -5.77 -38.88
C GLN A 228 22.52 -4.92 -37.97
N GLY A 229 22.24 -3.62 -37.83
CA GLY A 229 22.99 -2.69 -36.99
C GLY A 229 22.35 -2.36 -35.62
N ASP A 230 21.07 -2.66 -35.44
CA ASP A 230 20.33 -2.39 -34.20
C ASP A 230 19.80 -3.68 -33.58
N ILE A 231 20.51 -4.19 -32.57
CA ILE A 231 20.16 -5.41 -31.84
C ILE A 231 18.78 -5.34 -31.16
N LYS A 232 18.36 -4.15 -30.72
CA LYS A 232 17.06 -3.95 -30.06
C LYS A 232 15.95 -4.06 -31.10
N MET A 233 16.16 -3.44 -32.26
CA MET A 233 15.24 -3.57 -33.39
C MET A 233 15.16 -5.01 -33.88
N LYS A 234 16.28 -5.70 -34.04
CA LYS A 234 16.32 -7.13 -34.38
C LYS A 234 15.50 -7.97 -33.41
N THR A 235 15.76 -7.82 -32.11
CA THR A 235 15.04 -8.55 -31.06
C THR A 235 13.55 -8.28 -31.11
N TYR A 236 13.15 -7.01 -31.32
CA TYR A 236 11.74 -6.63 -31.44
C TYR A 236 11.07 -7.28 -32.66
N LEU A 237 11.70 -7.20 -33.83
CA LEU A 237 11.19 -7.76 -35.08
C LEU A 237 11.09 -9.29 -35.05
N GLU A 238 11.99 -9.97 -34.36
CA GLU A 238 12.03 -11.44 -34.26
C GLU A 238 11.16 -11.99 -33.11
N SER A 239 10.77 -11.15 -32.14
CA SER A 239 9.97 -11.57 -30.98
C SER A 239 8.61 -12.20 -31.35
N SER A 240 8.02 -13.00 -30.47
CA SER A 240 6.67 -13.58 -30.68
C SER A 240 5.51 -12.58 -30.47
N GLY A 241 5.82 -11.30 -30.24
CA GLY A 241 4.82 -10.26 -29.96
C GLY A 241 3.84 -10.05 -31.11
N LYS A 242 2.53 -10.01 -30.79
CA LYS A 242 1.45 -9.83 -31.79
C LYS A 242 1.38 -8.43 -32.41
N MET A 243 1.86 -7.39 -31.72
CA MET A 243 1.83 -6.00 -32.19
C MET A 243 3.22 -5.51 -32.58
N LYS A 244 3.56 -5.64 -33.87
CA LYS A 244 4.84 -5.19 -34.44
C LYS A 244 4.77 -3.89 -35.24
N TYR A 245 3.59 -3.27 -35.33
CA TYR A 245 3.32 -2.06 -36.14
C TYR A 245 3.80 -2.12 -37.61
N THR A 246 4.11 -3.33 -38.12
CA THR A 246 4.58 -3.55 -39.50
C THR A 246 3.47 -3.95 -40.46
N SER A 247 2.24 -4.12 -39.96
CA SER A 247 1.10 -4.52 -40.79
C SER A 247 0.68 -3.43 -41.77
N ASN A 248 0.03 -3.81 -42.87
CA ASN A 248 -0.54 -2.88 -43.84
C ASN A 248 -1.43 -1.82 -43.18
N ARG A 249 -2.23 -2.21 -42.18
CA ARG A 249 -3.06 -1.27 -41.42
C ARG A 249 -2.23 -0.26 -40.63
N SER A 250 -1.14 -0.70 -40.01
CA SER A 250 -0.24 0.18 -39.26
C SER A 250 0.49 1.16 -40.19
N GLN A 251 0.96 0.68 -41.34
CA GLN A 251 1.58 1.51 -42.37
C GLN A 251 0.61 2.60 -42.87
N ASN A 252 -0.63 2.24 -43.19
CA ASN A 252 -1.65 3.20 -43.61
C ASN A 252 -1.92 4.24 -42.52
N ASN A 253 -2.06 3.83 -41.26
CA ASN A 253 -2.25 4.77 -40.14
C ASN A 253 -1.07 5.75 -40.00
N MET A 254 0.16 5.29 -40.22
CA MET A 254 1.36 6.15 -40.20
C MET A 254 1.34 7.14 -41.36
N ILE A 255 0.99 6.70 -42.57
CA ILE A 255 0.85 7.57 -43.74
C ILE A 255 -0.21 8.64 -43.49
N ASP A 256 -1.37 8.27 -42.97
CA ASP A 256 -2.45 9.21 -42.66
C ASP A 256 -2.01 10.23 -41.59
N ALA A 257 -1.24 9.81 -40.60
CA ALA A 257 -0.69 10.71 -39.58
C ALA A 257 0.32 11.69 -40.18
N CYS A 258 1.23 11.21 -41.04
CA CYS A 258 2.16 12.07 -41.78
C CYS A 258 1.41 13.08 -42.67
N ASN A 259 0.38 12.64 -43.39
CA ASN A 259 -0.43 13.51 -44.25
C ASN A 259 -1.11 14.63 -43.44
N LYS A 260 -1.64 14.32 -42.25
CA LYS A 260 -2.23 15.36 -41.38
C LYS A 260 -1.21 16.42 -40.98
N ILE A 261 -0.02 16.00 -40.54
CA ILE A 261 1.05 16.92 -40.14
C ILE A 261 1.52 17.80 -41.31
N LEU A 262 1.48 17.29 -42.55
CA LEU A 262 1.89 18.05 -43.73
C LEU A 262 0.81 19.02 -44.25
N LEU A 263 -0.46 18.79 -43.89
CA LEU A 263 -1.60 19.61 -44.31
C LEU A 263 -2.03 20.63 -43.26
N ASP A 264 -1.59 20.46 -42.01
CA ASP A 264 -1.67 21.46 -40.92
C ASP A 264 -0.61 22.56 -41.10
#